data_AF-A0A7E5W8G1-F1
#
_entry.id   AF-A0A7E5W8G1-F1
#
_cell.length_a   1.000
_cell.length_b   1.000
_cell.length_c   1.000
_cell.angle_alpha   90.00
_cell.angle_beta   90.00
_cell.angle_gamma   90.00
#
_symmetry.space_group_name_H-M   'P 1'
#
loop_
_entity.id
_entity.type
_entity.pdbx_description
1 polymer ?
#
loop_
_entity_poly.entity_id
_entity_poly.type
_entity_poly.pdbx_seq_one_letter_code
_entity_poly.pdbx_strand_id
1 'polypeptide(L)'
;MGCAKGLCTAEKIFIFINIAFAMYSGALLATAARLAWDPSTYTWFRFLCGAQYRVSAAYVFAAGVWLAALVYLAAAAAQRHAPLCLHLYAAGVACLALSEVGYGAWMGASLAAWWREAPQAELARRGMDLLHDLKPALLAVERYRDVARPLYDMIEEVEREAPNNAFVIIVFGVLGMVLQIAAFVMARRLARGERARAASVSEDKHAAVRAVPAHDDDSDTNDPERAPPGWRKKANLRMYTILDKIF
;
A
#
# COMPACT_ATOMS: atom_id res chain seq x y z
N MET A 1 18.26 -11.18 29.59
CA MET A 1 18.62 -10.28 28.48
C MET A 1 18.30 -10.83 27.07
N GLY A 2 17.37 -11.78 26.90
CA GLY A 2 17.05 -12.39 25.58
C GLY A 2 15.96 -11.71 24.74
N CYS A 3 15.25 -10.71 25.27
CA CYS A 3 14.01 -10.19 24.65
C CYS A 3 14.22 -9.12 23.56
N ALA A 4 15.44 -8.58 23.38
CA ALA A 4 15.68 -7.45 22.48
C ALA A 4 15.80 -7.83 20.99
N LYS A 5 16.23 -9.06 20.67
CA LYS A 5 16.51 -9.45 19.28
C LYS A 5 15.23 -9.54 18.42
N GLY A 6 14.13 -10.05 18.98
CA GLY A 6 12.87 -10.23 18.23
C GLY A 6 12.14 -8.93 17.87
N LEU A 7 12.12 -7.95 18.79
CA LEU A 7 11.51 -6.63 18.53
C LEU A 7 12.29 -5.84 17.47
N CYS A 8 13.62 -5.87 17.56
CA CYS A 8 14.48 -5.12 16.65
C CYS A 8 14.38 -5.66 15.20
N THR A 9 14.15 -6.96 15.02
CA THR A 9 13.87 -7.56 13.71
C THR A 9 12.45 -7.22 13.21
N ALA A 10 11.45 -7.21 14.10
CA ALA A 10 10.07 -6.88 13.74
C ALA A 10 9.93 -5.43 13.24
N GLU A 11 10.59 -4.47 13.89
CA GLU A 11 10.62 -3.07 13.45
C GLU A 11 11.24 -2.91 12.07
N LYS A 12 12.39 -3.56 11.81
CA LYS A 12 13.05 -3.51 10.50
C LYS A 12 12.17 -4.08 9.40
N ILE A 13 11.59 -5.27 9.62
CA ILE A 13 10.69 -5.90 8.64
C ILE A 13 9.47 -5.00 8.40
N PHE A 14 8.90 -4.41 9.45
CA PHE A 14 7.77 -3.49 9.32
C PHE A 14 8.11 -2.27 8.46
N ILE A 15 9.31 -1.70 8.60
CA ILE A 15 9.79 -0.60 7.75
C ILE A 15 9.91 -1.05 6.30
N PHE A 16 10.55 -2.21 6.03
CA PHE A 16 10.69 -2.73 4.67
C PHE A 16 9.35 -2.96 3.98
N ILE A 17 8.37 -3.53 4.69
CA ILE A 17 7.03 -3.76 4.15
C ILE A 17 6.36 -2.43 3.79
N ASN A 18 6.48 -1.39 4.64
CA ASN A 18 5.88 -0.09 4.36
C ASN A 18 6.59 0.68 3.24
N ILE A 19 7.90 0.48 3.03
CA ILE A 19 8.60 0.98 1.83
C ILE A 19 8.02 0.32 0.58
N ALA A 20 7.82 -1.00 0.59
CA ALA A 20 7.18 -1.69 -0.53
C ALA A 20 5.76 -1.16 -0.78
N PHE A 21 4.95 -0.97 0.27
CA PHE A 21 3.62 -0.38 0.13
C PHE A 21 3.64 1.06 -0.40
N ALA A 22 4.64 1.86 -0.04
CA ALA A 22 4.80 3.20 -0.61
C ALA A 22 5.08 3.13 -2.13
N MET A 23 5.95 2.22 -2.56
CA MET A 23 6.23 1.99 -3.98
C MET A 23 4.98 1.50 -4.73
N TYR A 24 4.25 0.53 -4.16
CA TYR A 24 2.99 0.04 -4.75
C TYR A 24 1.91 1.11 -4.82
N SER A 25 1.78 1.95 -3.79
CA SER A 25 0.87 3.09 -3.79
C SER A 25 1.18 4.03 -4.96
N GLY A 26 2.45 4.39 -5.16
CA GLY A 26 2.87 5.21 -6.30
C GLY A 26 2.57 4.56 -7.64
N ALA A 27 2.81 3.26 -7.79
CA ALA A 27 2.50 2.51 -9.01
C ALA A 27 0.99 2.47 -9.30
N LEU A 28 0.15 2.25 -8.28
CA LEU A 28 -1.31 2.28 -8.43
C LEU A 28 -1.82 3.66 -8.82
N LEU A 29 -1.32 4.72 -8.19
CA LEU A 29 -1.71 6.09 -8.52
C LEU A 29 -1.27 6.49 -9.94
N ALA A 30 -0.05 6.10 -10.35
CA ALA A 30 0.43 6.31 -11.71
C ALA A 30 -0.43 5.52 -12.72
N THR A 31 -0.83 4.30 -12.38
CA THR A 31 -1.73 3.47 -13.21
C THR A 31 -3.12 4.09 -13.30
N ALA A 32 -3.69 4.57 -12.20
CA ALA A 32 -4.97 5.27 -12.19
C ALA A 32 -4.93 6.56 -13.03
N ALA A 33 -3.85 7.33 -12.92
CA ALA A 33 -3.65 8.51 -13.74
C ALA A 33 -3.57 8.13 -15.24
N ARG A 34 -2.81 7.09 -15.59
CA ARG A 34 -2.75 6.61 -16.97
C ARG A 34 -4.12 6.17 -17.48
N LEU A 35 -4.90 5.45 -16.67
CA LEU A 35 -6.26 5.04 -17.01
C LEU A 35 -7.18 6.26 -17.22
N ALA A 36 -7.01 7.34 -16.45
CA ALA A 36 -7.84 8.53 -16.57
C ALA A 36 -7.47 9.43 -17.78
N TRP A 37 -6.16 9.62 -18.02
CA TRP A 37 -5.65 10.61 -18.97
C TRP A 37 -5.25 10.06 -20.34
N ASP A 38 -4.91 8.78 -20.47
CA ASP A 38 -4.49 8.19 -21.75
C ASP A 38 -5.65 7.43 -22.41
N PRO A 39 -6.31 8.02 -23.44
CA PRO A 39 -7.43 7.39 -24.12
C PRO A 39 -7.01 6.18 -24.97
N SER A 40 -5.72 6.04 -25.29
CA SER A 40 -5.20 4.91 -26.10
C SER A 40 -4.93 3.66 -25.26
N THR A 41 -4.74 3.82 -23.95
CA THR A 41 -4.49 2.73 -23.03
C THR A 41 -5.80 1.97 -22.72
N TYR A 42 -5.84 0.67 -23.03
CA TYR A 42 -7.00 -0.24 -22.85
C TYR A 42 -8.29 0.20 -23.57
N THR A 43 -8.18 0.80 -24.76
CA THR A 43 -9.31 1.19 -25.62
C THR A 43 -10.37 0.09 -25.77
N TRP A 44 -9.92 -1.14 -26.02
CA TRP A 44 -10.80 -2.31 -26.13
C TRP A 44 -11.58 -2.59 -24.86
N PHE A 45 -10.93 -2.55 -23.70
CA PHE A 45 -11.60 -2.78 -22.41
C PHE A 45 -12.59 -1.67 -22.09
N ARG A 46 -12.26 -0.42 -22.43
CA ARG A 46 -13.15 0.73 -22.29
C ARG A 46 -14.39 0.64 -23.18
N PHE A 47 -14.24 0.10 -24.40
CA PHE A 47 -15.35 -0.05 -25.34
C PHE A 47 -16.23 -1.25 -25.01
N LEU A 48 -15.64 -2.41 -24.76
CA LEU A 48 -16.35 -3.67 -24.52
C LEU A 48 -16.93 -3.75 -23.10
N CYS A 49 -16.19 -3.25 -22.10
CA CYS A 49 -16.49 -3.40 -20.67
C CYS A 49 -16.45 -2.03 -19.96
N GLY A 50 -17.16 -1.04 -20.48
CA GLY A 50 -17.08 0.36 -20.01
C GLY A 50 -17.42 0.54 -18.52
N ALA A 51 -18.37 -0.23 -17.98
CA ALA A 51 -18.71 -0.18 -16.57
C ALA A 51 -17.57 -0.74 -15.69
N GLN A 52 -17.05 -1.92 -16.05
CA GLN A 52 -15.95 -2.57 -15.35
C GLN A 52 -14.68 -1.71 -15.40
N TYR A 53 -14.39 -1.07 -16.54
CA TYR A 53 -13.28 -0.13 -16.68
C TYR A 53 -13.40 1.06 -15.72
N ARG A 54 -14.57 1.71 -15.64
CA ARG A 54 -14.77 2.86 -14.73
C ARG A 54 -14.60 2.46 -13.27
N VAL A 55 -15.16 1.31 -12.89
CA VAL A 55 -15.00 0.79 -11.52
C VAL A 55 -13.54 0.44 -11.24
N SER A 56 -12.84 -0.16 -12.21
CA SER A 56 -11.41 -0.48 -12.08
C SER A 56 -10.57 0.78 -11.88
N ALA A 57 -10.77 1.82 -12.69
CA ALA A 57 -10.04 3.07 -12.58
C ALA A 57 -10.27 3.74 -11.21
N ALA A 58 -11.53 3.80 -10.75
CA ALA A 58 -11.87 4.34 -9.44
C ALA A 58 -11.28 3.49 -8.30
N TYR A 59 -11.34 2.17 -8.40
CA TYR A 59 -10.82 1.25 -7.40
C TYR A 59 -9.30 1.35 -7.28
N VAL A 60 -8.57 1.33 -8.39
CA VAL A 60 -7.10 1.46 -8.42
C VAL A 60 -6.67 2.80 -7.79
N PHE A 61 -7.38 3.89 -8.10
CA PHE A 61 -7.14 5.18 -7.45
C PHE A 61 -7.37 5.12 -5.94
N ALA A 62 -8.54 4.64 -5.52
CA ALA A 62 -8.91 4.54 -4.10
C ALA A 62 -7.94 3.64 -3.31
N ALA A 63 -7.56 2.49 -3.87
CA ALA A 63 -6.58 1.58 -3.29
C ALA A 63 -5.19 2.24 -3.17
N GLY A 64 -4.75 2.98 -4.20
CA GLY A 64 -3.50 3.74 -4.19
C GLY A 64 -3.47 4.80 -3.08
N VAL A 65 -4.53 5.59 -2.94
CA VAL A 65 -4.67 6.59 -1.87
C VAL A 65 -4.74 5.93 -0.50
N TRP A 66 -5.48 4.83 -0.37
CA TRP A 66 -5.59 4.08 0.88
C TRP A 66 -4.24 3.53 1.34
N LEU A 67 -3.47 2.93 0.43
CA LEU A 67 -2.10 2.48 0.71
C LEU A 67 -1.20 3.64 1.15
N ALA A 68 -1.28 4.81 0.52
CA ALA A 68 -0.53 5.99 0.95
C ALA A 68 -0.89 6.39 2.40
N ALA A 69 -2.19 6.38 2.74
CA ALA A 69 -2.66 6.67 4.09
C ALA A 69 -2.16 5.63 5.11
N LEU A 70 -2.11 4.35 4.75
CA LEU A 70 -1.54 3.29 5.60
C LEU A 70 -0.04 3.51 5.84
N VAL A 71 0.72 3.85 4.80
CA VAL A 71 2.16 4.17 4.93
C VAL A 71 2.36 5.37 5.86
N TYR A 72 1.53 6.41 5.73
CA TYR A 72 1.55 7.56 6.63
C TYR A 72 1.26 7.16 8.08
N LEU A 73 0.24 6.31 8.32
CA LEU A 73 -0.07 5.79 9.64
C LEU A 73 1.07 4.96 10.24
N ALA A 74 1.76 4.17 9.42
CA ALA A 74 2.93 3.41 9.84
C ALA A 74 4.09 4.33 10.26
N ALA A 75 4.35 5.39 9.48
CA ALA A 75 5.35 6.39 9.82
C ALA A 75 5.00 7.15 11.11
N ALA A 76 3.72 7.53 11.28
CA ALA A 76 3.23 8.17 12.49
C ALA A 76 3.34 7.26 13.73
N ALA A 77 3.06 5.96 13.57
CA ALA A 77 3.22 4.97 14.62
C ALA A 77 4.69 4.84 15.06
N ALA A 78 5.63 4.85 14.10
CA ALA A 78 7.07 4.78 14.38
C ALA A 78 7.60 6.02 15.11
N GLN A 79 7.07 7.22 14.82
CA GLN A 79 7.53 8.47 15.45
C GLN A 79 6.94 8.72 16.82
N ARG A 80 5.66 8.39 17.03
CA ARG A 80 4.91 8.78 18.24
C ARG A 80 4.72 7.65 19.26
N HIS A 81 5.21 6.43 18.97
CA HIS A 81 5.00 5.25 19.82
C HIS A 81 3.53 5.10 20.26
N ALA A 82 2.64 5.24 19.28
CA ALA A 82 1.20 5.30 19.51
C ALA A 82 0.55 3.95 19.16
N PRO A 83 0.15 3.13 20.16
CA PRO A 83 -0.40 1.81 19.89
C PRO A 83 -1.73 1.89 19.12
N LEU A 84 -2.46 2.99 19.25
CA LEU A 84 -3.69 3.24 18.48
C LEU A 84 -3.41 3.30 16.97
N CYS A 85 -2.32 3.94 16.54
CA CYS A 85 -1.93 4.03 15.13
C CYS A 85 -1.64 2.65 14.54
N LEU A 86 -1.00 1.75 15.32
CA LEU A 86 -0.75 0.37 14.89
C LEU A 86 -2.04 -0.45 14.76
N HIS A 87 -3.04 -0.21 15.61
CA HIS A 87 -4.35 -0.87 15.50
C HIS A 87 -5.13 -0.38 14.28
N LEU A 88 -5.15 0.95 14.05
CA LEU A 88 -5.77 1.53 12.86
C LEU A 88 -5.08 1.06 11.58
N TYR A 89 -3.75 0.99 11.58
CA TYR A 89 -2.98 0.41 10.48
C TYR A 89 -3.37 -1.05 10.22
N ALA A 90 -3.40 -1.90 11.25
CA ALA A 90 -3.76 -3.31 11.10
C ALA A 90 -5.22 -3.48 10.60
N ALA A 91 -6.16 -2.69 11.12
CA ALA A 91 -7.54 -2.68 10.64
C ALA A 91 -7.63 -2.22 9.18
N GLY A 92 -6.84 -1.20 8.80
CA GLY A 92 -6.82 -0.68 7.44
C GLY A 92 -6.18 -1.63 6.43
N VAL A 93 -5.14 -2.38 6.80
CA VAL A 93 -4.59 -3.48 5.98
C VAL A 93 -5.60 -4.60 5.80
N ALA A 94 -6.32 -4.99 6.85
CA ALA A 94 -7.37 -6.00 6.74
C ALA A 94 -8.54 -5.54 5.85
N CYS A 95 -8.94 -4.27 5.97
CA CYS A 95 -9.94 -3.66 5.10
C CYS A 95 -9.50 -3.69 3.63
N LEU A 96 -8.23 -3.33 3.36
CA LEU A 96 -7.65 -3.39 2.03
C LEU A 96 -7.71 -4.82 1.45
N ALA A 97 -7.25 -5.82 2.21
CA ALA A 97 -7.25 -7.22 1.78
C ALA A 97 -8.67 -7.73 1.46
N LEU A 98 -9.65 -7.42 2.32
CA LEU A 98 -11.05 -7.77 2.07
C LEU A 98 -11.61 -7.07 0.83
N SER A 99 -11.23 -5.80 0.62
CA SER A 99 -11.63 -5.05 -0.57
C SER A 99 -11.05 -5.63 -1.85
N GLU A 100 -9.80 -6.11 -1.83
CA GLU A 100 -9.14 -6.71 -2.99
C GLU A 100 -9.77 -8.05 -3.37
N VAL A 101 -10.06 -8.90 -2.38
CA VAL A 101 -10.78 -10.16 -2.60
C VAL A 101 -12.19 -9.89 -3.11
N GLY A 102 -12.91 -8.96 -2.50
CA GLY A 102 -14.26 -8.58 -2.92
C GLY A 102 -14.29 -8.01 -4.34
N TYR A 103 -13.37 -7.10 -4.66
CA TYR A 103 -13.21 -6.53 -5.98
C TYR A 103 -12.82 -7.59 -7.02
N GLY A 104 -11.86 -8.47 -6.71
CA GLY A 104 -11.44 -9.56 -7.60
C GLY A 104 -12.58 -10.53 -7.90
N ALA A 105 -13.33 -10.94 -6.86
CA ALA A 105 -14.51 -11.80 -7.02
C ALA A 105 -15.60 -11.12 -7.85
N TRP A 106 -15.90 -9.85 -7.56
CA TRP A 106 -16.87 -9.06 -8.32
C TRP A 106 -16.44 -8.88 -9.79
N MET A 107 -15.16 -8.59 -10.04
CA MET A 107 -14.62 -8.43 -11.39
C MET A 107 -14.73 -9.74 -12.18
N GLY A 108 -14.33 -10.86 -11.58
CA GLY A 108 -14.45 -12.18 -12.20
C GLY A 108 -15.89 -12.54 -12.54
N ALA A 109 -16.81 -12.36 -11.59
CA ALA A 109 -18.24 -12.61 -11.80
C ALA A 109 -18.83 -11.67 -12.86
N SER A 110 -18.47 -10.40 -12.84
CA SER A 110 -18.96 -9.38 -13.79
C SER A 110 -18.46 -9.65 -15.21
N LEU A 111 -17.20 -10.07 -15.37
CA LEU A 111 -16.66 -10.47 -16.66
C LEU A 111 -17.28 -11.78 -17.16
N ALA A 112 -17.51 -12.75 -16.28
CA ALA A 112 -18.17 -14.01 -16.64
C ALA A 112 -19.64 -13.81 -17.02
N ALA A 113 -20.35 -12.89 -16.36
CA ALA A 113 -21.72 -12.50 -16.71
C ALA A 113 -21.73 -11.73 -18.04
N TRP A 114 -20.88 -10.71 -18.17
CA TRP A 114 -20.71 -9.98 -19.43
C TRP A 114 -20.39 -10.92 -20.60
N TRP A 115 -19.46 -11.85 -20.39
CA TRP A 115 -19.08 -12.82 -21.41
C TRP A 115 -20.29 -13.61 -21.89
N ARG A 116 -21.19 -14.04 -21.01
CA ARG A 116 -22.34 -14.89 -21.34
C ARG A 116 -23.51 -14.11 -21.95
N GLU A 117 -23.78 -12.92 -21.45
CA GLU A 117 -25.07 -12.24 -21.66
C GLU A 117 -24.98 -10.99 -22.55
N ALA A 118 -23.80 -10.36 -22.68
CA ALA A 118 -23.70 -9.09 -23.40
C ALA A 118 -23.67 -9.30 -24.93
N PRO A 119 -24.45 -8.54 -25.71
CA PRO A 119 -24.39 -8.60 -27.19
C PRO A 119 -23.02 -8.16 -27.73
N GLN A 120 -22.32 -7.30 -27.01
CA GLN A 120 -20.94 -6.89 -27.32
C GLN A 120 -19.93 -8.03 -27.13
N ALA A 121 -20.21 -8.98 -26.22
CA ALA A 121 -19.39 -10.17 -26.08
C ALA A 121 -19.55 -11.09 -27.30
N GLU A 122 -20.70 -11.08 -27.99
CA GLU A 122 -20.86 -11.80 -29.26
C GLU A 122 -19.98 -11.21 -30.36
N LEU A 123 -19.83 -9.88 -30.42
CA LEU A 123 -18.85 -9.23 -31.31
C LEU A 123 -17.42 -9.65 -30.96
N ALA A 124 -17.08 -9.75 -29.68
CA ALA A 124 -15.77 -10.21 -29.24
C ALA A 124 -15.53 -11.69 -29.63
N ARG A 125 -16.52 -12.57 -29.44
CA ARG A 125 -16.44 -13.98 -29.86
C ARG A 125 -16.29 -14.11 -31.37
N ARG A 126 -17.17 -13.46 -32.14
CA ARG A 126 -17.07 -13.43 -33.61
C ARG A 126 -15.75 -12.82 -34.07
N GLY A 127 -15.22 -11.83 -33.35
CA GLY A 127 -13.90 -11.25 -33.61
C GLY A 127 -12.76 -12.23 -33.36
N MET A 128 -12.82 -13.05 -32.29
CA MET A 128 -11.84 -14.11 -32.03
C MET A 128 -11.90 -15.23 -33.09
N ASP A 129 -13.11 -15.60 -33.52
CA ASP A 129 -13.33 -16.58 -34.59
C ASP A 129 -12.81 -16.03 -35.92
N LEU A 130 -13.13 -14.76 -36.23
CA LEU A 130 -12.59 -14.06 -37.39
C LEU A 130 -11.07 -13.99 -37.32
N LEU A 131 -10.46 -13.71 -36.16
CA LEU A 131 -9.00 -13.69 -36.03
C LEU A 131 -8.37 -15.06 -36.32
N HIS A 132 -9.04 -16.16 -35.95
CA HIS A 132 -8.60 -17.51 -36.31
C HIS A 132 -8.64 -17.75 -37.83
N ASP A 133 -9.70 -17.28 -38.49
CA ASP A 133 -9.87 -17.42 -39.94
C ASP A 133 -9.04 -16.40 -40.75
N LEU A 134 -8.77 -15.22 -40.18
CA LEU A 134 -8.04 -14.13 -40.83
C LEU A 134 -6.53 -14.40 -40.84
N LYS A 135 -5.98 -15.11 -39.84
CA LYS A 135 -4.57 -15.50 -39.79
C LYS A 135 -4.09 -16.20 -41.07
N PRO A 136 -4.73 -17.29 -41.54
CA PRO A 136 -4.33 -17.93 -42.79
C PRO A 136 -4.64 -17.07 -44.02
N ALA A 137 -5.72 -16.28 -44.00
CA ALA A 137 -6.09 -15.41 -45.12
C ALA A 137 -5.11 -14.23 -45.30
N LEU A 138 -4.61 -13.64 -44.22
CA LEU A 138 -3.58 -12.59 -44.22
C LEU A 138 -2.25 -13.08 -44.80
N LEU A 139 -1.91 -14.35 -44.57
CA LEU A 139 -0.72 -14.98 -45.16
C LEU A 139 -0.90 -15.32 -46.65
N ALA A 140 -2.14 -15.50 -47.11
CA ALA A 140 -2.45 -15.84 -48.50
C ALA A 140 -2.48 -14.62 -49.45
N VAL A 141 -2.68 -13.41 -48.93
CA VAL A 141 -2.76 -12.20 -49.77
C VAL A 141 -1.38 -11.57 -49.95
N GLU A 142 -0.61 -12.06 -50.93
CA GLU A 142 0.72 -11.54 -51.30
C GLU A 142 0.73 -10.02 -51.56
N ARG A 143 -0.39 -9.47 -52.05
CA ARG A 143 -0.52 -8.06 -52.43
C ARG A 143 -0.46 -7.07 -51.24
N TYR A 144 -0.75 -7.52 -50.01
CA TYR A 144 -0.72 -6.67 -48.81
C TYR A 144 0.26 -7.18 -47.74
N ARG A 145 1.24 -8.00 -48.16
CA ARG A 145 2.20 -8.68 -47.27
C ARG A 145 2.91 -7.71 -46.31
N ASP A 146 3.24 -6.51 -46.77
CA ASP A 146 3.96 -5.50 -45.97
C ASP A 146 3.13 -4.92 -44.81
N VAL A 147 1.80 -4.98 -44.89
CA VAL A 147 0.89 -4.51 -43.83
C VAL A 147 0.34 -5.70 -43.02
N ALA A 148 0.11 -6.83 -43.67
CA ALA A 148 -0.39 -8.04 -43.05
C ALA A 148 0.61 -8.64 -42.07
N ARG A 149 1.91 -8.59 -42.38
CA ARG A 149 2.96 -9.21 -41.57
C ARG A 149 3.16 -8.54 -40.21
N PRO A 150 3.28 -7.19 -40.09
CA PRO A 150 3.34 -6.53 -38.79
C PRO A 150 2.09 -6.78 -37.92
N LEU A 151 0.90 -6.83 -38.53
CA LEU A 151 -0.34 -7.13 -37.82
C LEU A 151 -0.37 -8.57 -37.31
N TYR A 152 0.06 -9.53 -38.13
CA TYR A 152 0.17 -10.93 -37.74
C TYR A 152 1.18 -11.11 -36.60
N ASP A 153 2.35 -10.52 -36.72
CA ASP A 153 3.40 -10.59 -35.70
C ASP A 153 2.91 -10.00 -34.36
N MET A 154 2.17 -8.88 -34.39
CA MET A 154 1.56 -8.28 -33.19
C MET A 154 0.49 -9.19 -32.56
N ILE A 155 -0.33 -9.88 -33.37
CA ILE A 155 -1.34 -10.82 -32.86
C ILE A 155 -0.67 -12.04 -32.21
N GLU A 156 0.35 -12.59 -32.87
CA GLU A 156 1.09 -13.75 -32.35
C GLU A 156 1.88 -13.40 -31.08
N GLU A 157 2.47 -12.21 -31.02
CA GLU A 157 3.12 -11.68 -29.82
C GLU A 157 2.12 -11.58 -28.66
N VAL A 158 0.95 -10.96 -28.87
CA VAL A 158 -0.08 -10.85 -27.84
C VAL A 158 -0.58 -12.22 -27.37
N GLU A 159 -0.78 -13.17 -28.26
CA GLU A 159 -1.23 -14.53 -27.89
C GLU A 159 -0.17 -15.29 -27.11
N ARG A 160 1.11 -15.14 -27.49
CA ARG A 160 2.24 -15.74 -26.80
C ARG A 160 2.48 -15.11 -25.43
N GLU A 161 2.25 -13.80 -25.29
CA GLU A 161 2.46 -13.07 -24.05
C GLU A 161 1.25 -13.09 -23.10
N ALA A 162 0.03 -13.31 -23.59
CA ALA A 162 -1.18 -13.40 -22.77
C ALA A 162 -1.06 -14.34 -21.56
N PRO A 163 -0.60 -15.62 -21.70
CA PRO A 163 -0.44 -16.51 -20.54
C PRO A 163 0.67 -16.03 -19.59
N ASN A 164 1.73 -15.40 -20.11
CA ASN A 164 2.80 -14.85 -19.28
C ASN A 164 2.30 -13.66 -18.45
N ASN A 165 1.48 -12.79 -19.03
CA ASN A 165 0.89 -11.65 -18.34
C ASN A 165 -0.08 -12.10 -17.23
N ALA A 166 -0.89 -13.14 -17.49
CA ALA A 166 -1.75 -13.73 -16.45
C ALA A 166 -0.92 -14.31 -15.29
N PHE A 167 0.17 -15.03 -15.60
CA PHE A 167 1.09 -15.55 -14.58
C PHE A 167 1.70 -14.43 -13.72
N VAL A 168 2.16 -13.34 -14.35
CA VAL A 168 2.70 -12.17 -13.65
C VAL A 168 1.67 -11.56 -12.69
N ILE A 169 0.42 -11.41 -13.12
CA ILE A 169 -0.68 -10.91 -12.26
C ILE A 169 -0.88 -11.82 -11.04
N ILE A 170 -0.88 -13.14 -11.24
CA ILE A 170 -1.05 -14.12 -10.15
C ILE A 170 0.12 -14.03 -9.16
N VAL A 171 1.35 -13.98 -9.66
CA VAL A 171 2.56 -13.87 -8.81
C VAL A 171 2.52 -12.58 -7.99
N PHE A 172 2.18 -11.45 -8.60
CA PHE A 172 2.02 -10.19 -7.88
C PHE A 172 0.86 -10.22 -6.87
N GLY A 173 -0.24 -10.88 -7.20
CA GLY A 173 -1.36 -11.08 -6.27
C GLY A 173 -0.95 -11.89 -5.04
N VAL A 174 -0.24 -13.00 -5.23
CA VAL A 174 0.28 -13.83 -4.12
C VAL A 174 1.29 -13.05 -3.29
N LEU A 175 2.22 -12.33 -3.93
CA LEU A 175 3.21 -11.52 -3.23
C LEU A 175 2.54 -10.39 -2.41
N GLY A 176 1.54 -9.72 -2.98
CA GLY A 176 0.74 -8.71 -2.29
C GLY A 176 0.04 -9.27 -1.06
N MET A 177 -0.62 -10.42 -1.20
CA MET A 177 -1.27 -11.12 -0.07
C MET A 177 -0.28 -11.47 1.04
N VAL A 178 0.90 -12.00 0.70
CA VAL A 178 1.95 -12.31 1.68
C VAL A 178 2.42 -11.05 2.41
N LEU A 179 2.64 -9.95 1.68
CA LEU A 179 3.05 -8.68 2.28
C LEU A 179 1.98 -8.10 3.21
N GLN A 180 0.70 -8.19 2.86
CA GLN A 180 -0.41 -7.74 3.71
C GLN A 180 -0.54 -8.58 4.98
N ILE A 181 -0.43 -9.91 4.89
CA ILE A 181 -0.41 -10.79 6.06
C ILE A 181 0.76 -10.44 6.96
N ALA A 182 1.96 -10.26 6.39
CA ALA A 182 3.15 -9.87 7.14
C ALA A 182 2.97 -8.49 7.81
N ALA A 183 2.43 -7.49 7.10
CA ALA A 183 2.14 -6.17 7.62
C ALA A 183 1.20 -6.23 8.83
N PHE A 184 0.11 -6.98 8.70
CA PHE A 184 -0.87 -7.18 9.76
C PHE A 184 -0.25 -7.85 10.99
N VAL A 185 0.48 -8.96 10.79
CA VAL A 185 1.11 -9.71 11.88
C VAL A 185 2.15 -8.84 12.59
N MET A 186 2.98 -8.10 11.85
CA MET A 186 4.00 -7.23 12.45
C MET A 186 3.38 -6.06 13.21
N ALA A 187 2.36 -5.39 12.65
CA ALA A 187 1.64 -4.31 13.34
C ALA A 187 1.03 -4.79 14.67
N ARG A 188 0.43 -5.99 14.67
CA ARG A 188 -0.13 -6.60 15.89
C ARG A 188 0.95 -6.97 16.90
N ARG A 189 2.08 -7.50 16.46
CA ARG A 189 3.23 -7.83 17.34
C ARG A 189 3.80 -6.58 18.00
N LEU A 190 4.03 -5.52 17.23
CA LEU A 190 4.52 -4.24 17.74
C LEU A 190 3.54 -3.62 18.75
N ALA A 191 2.24 -3.63 18.43
CA ALA A 191 1.22 -3.09 19.32
C ALA A 191 1.11 -3.85 20.67
N ARG A 192 1.32 -5.16 20.66
CA ARG A 192 1.40 -5.98 21.89
C ARG A 192 2.66 -5.67 22.69
N GLY A 193 3.81 -5.49 22.01
CA GLY A 193 5.07 -5.11 22.64
C GLY A 193 4.99 -3.77 23.37
N GLU A 194 4.38 -2.75 22.75
CA GLU A 194 4.20 -1.45 23.38
C GLU A 194 3.30 -1.51 24.62
N ARG A 195 2.22 -2.31 24.59
CA ARG A 195 1.37 -2.52 25.76
C ARG A 195 2.11 -3.18 26.91
N ALA A 196 2.91 -4.22 26.63
CA ALA A 196 3.70 -4.89 27.64
C ALA A 196 4.74 -3.94 28.28
N ARG A 197 5.37 -3.09 27.47
CA ARG A 197 6.32 -2.07 27.95
C ARG A 197 5.64 -0.97 28.76
N ALA A 198 4.44 -0.54 28.38
CA ALA A 198 3.67 0.42 29.15
C ALA A 198 3.24 -0.15 30.52
N ALA A 199 2.87 -1.43 30.57
CA ALA A 199 2.52 -2.12 31.82
C ALA A 199 3.72 -2.23 32.77
N SER A 200 4.91 -2.61 32.28
CA SER A 200 6.11 -2.72 33.13
C SER A 200 6.56 -1.37 33.70
N VAL A 201 6.49 -0.29 32.92
CA VAL A 201 6.82 1.07 33.40
C VAL A 201 5.83 1.55 34.47
N SER A 202 4.56 1.13 34.38
CA SER A 202 3.56 1.43 35.40
C SER A 202 3.82 0.67 36.70
N GLU A 203 4.19 -0.62 36.62
CA GLU A 203 4.57 -1.42 37.79
C GLU A 203 5.84 -0.88 38.47
N ASP A 204 6.87 -0.50 37.70
CA ASP A 204 8.09 0.11 38.25
C ASP A 204 7.80 1.44 38.97
N LYS A 205 6.88 2.26 38.44
CA LYS A 205 6.45 3.50 39.12
C LYS A 205 5.68 3.21 40.41
N HIS A 206 4.79 2.23 40.42
CA HIS A 206 4.06 1.86 41.64
C HIS A 206 4.96 1.19 42.69
N ALA A 207 5.95 0.40 42.28
CA ALA A 207 6.96 -0.15 43.16
C ALA A 207 7.88 0.94 43.74
N ALA A 208 8.30 1.90 42.92
CA ALA A 208 9.09 3.05 43.37
C ALA A 208 8.32 3.94 44.36
N VAL A 209 7.02 4.18 44.14
CA VAL A 209 6.17 4.93 45.08
C VAL A 209 5.94 4.17 46.39
N ARG A 210 5.86 2.83 46.36
CA ARG A 210 5.78 2.00 47.59
C ARG A 210 7.10 1.84 48.34
N ALA A 211 8.23 2.04 47.67
CA ALA A 211 9.56 1.93 48.26
C ALA A 211 10.06 3.22 48.91
N VAL A 212 9.27 4.30 48.91
CA VAL A 212 9.53 5.46 49.77
C VAL A 212 9.01 5.12 51.17
N PRO A 213 9.88 4.79 52.16
CA PRO A 213 9.42 4.71 53.53
C PRO A 213 8.85 6.07 53.92
N ALA A 214 7.69 6.05 54.57
CA ALA A 214 7.15 7.19 55.29
C ALA A 214 8.14 7.54 56.41
N HIS A 215 9.16 8.32 56.09
CA HIS A 215 9.97 8.98 57.09
C HIS A 215 9.27 10.31 57.35
N ASP A 216 8.48 10.31 58.43
CA ASP A 216 8.14 11.53 59.14
C ASP A 216 9.48 12.19 59.52
N ASP A 217 9.74 13.36 58.95
CA ASP A 217 10.80 14.25 59.42
C ASP A 217 10.27 15.68 59.36
N ASP A 218 9.59 16.04 60.44
CA ASP A 218 9.28 17.40 60.84
C ASP A 218 10.60 18.15 61.05
N SER A 219 10.99 19.02 60.11
CA SER A 219 11.88 20.13 60.45
C SER A 219 11.59 21.35 59.58
N ASP A 220 10.91 22.31 60.20
CA ASP A 220 10.85 23.71 59.79
C ASP A 220 12.27 24.25 59.51
N THR A 221 12.49 24.71 58.28
CA THR A 221 13.48 25.75 58.02
C THR A 221 12.96 26.66 56.91
N ASN A 222 12.46 27.82 57.35
CA ASN A 222 12.27 29.00 56.51
C ASN A 222 13.62 29.41 55.91
N ASP A 223 13.74 29.36 54.58
CA ASP A 223 14.82 30.03 53.87
C ASP A 223 14.21 30.92 52.77
N PRO A 224 14.06 32.24 53.02
CA PRO A 224 13.40 33.16 52.10
C PRO A 224 14.42 33.83 51.18
N GLU A 225 15.18 33.10 50.36
CA GLU A 225 16.01 33.74 49.33
C GLU A 225 16.50 32.77 48.24
N ARG A 226 15.67 32.51 47.22
CA ARG A 226 16.16 32.30 45.84
C ARG A 226 15.06 32.38 44.78
N ALA A 227 15.28 33.28 43.84
CA ALA A 227 14.39 33.68 42.74
C ALA A 227 14.15 32.59 41.66
N PRO A 228 13.07 32.68 40.85
CA PRO A 228 12.71 31.67 39.85
C PRO A 228 13.22 32.04 38.42
N PRO A 229 12.76 31.35 37.36
CA PRO A 229 13.49 30.37 36.54
C PRO A 229 14.20 30.98 35.31
N GLY A 230 15.46 30.59 35.07
CA GLY A 230 16.31 31.21 34.03
C GLY A 230 17.07 30.23 33.14
N TRP A 231 16.49 29.08 32.76
CA TRP A 231 17.14 28.16 31.82
C TRP A 231 16.77 28.49 30.37
N ARG A 232 17.71 29.27 29.83
CA ARG A 232 17.84 29.87 28.51
C ARG A 232 17.53 28.93 27.34
N LYS A 233 16.51 29.30 26.57
CA LYS A 233 16.41 29.11 25.12
C LYS A 233 17.65 29.72 24.44
N LYS A 234 18.68 28.93 24.15
CA LYS A 234 19.85 29.35 23.34
C LYS A 234 20.33 28.28 22.36
N ALA A 235 19.41 27.64 21.64
CA ALA A 235 19.76 26.71 20.56
C ALA A 235 19.03 26.94 19.22
N ASN A 236 18.20 27.98 19.07
CA ASN A 236 17.36 28.13 17.87
C ASN A 236 17.49 29.47 17.10
N LEU A 237 18.59 30.21 17.27
CA LEU A 237 18.86 31.46 16.54
C LEU A 237 20.11 31.40 15.64
N ARG A 238 20.75 30.23 15.49
CA ARG A 238 21.86 30.01 14.53
C ARG A 238 21.46 29.30 13.24
N MET A 239 20.17 29.03 13.02
CA MET A 239 19.66 28.40 11.79
C MET A 239 18.87 29.37 10.90
N TYR A 240 19.03 30.69 11.08
CA TYR A 240 18.47 31.70 10.17
C TYR A 240 19.55 32.51 9.43
N THR A 241 20.84 32.23 9.64
CA THR A 241 21.95 32.89 8.93
C THR A 241 22.56 32.05 7.80
N ILE A 242 22.00 30.87 7.48
CA ILE A 242 22.43 30.06 6.33
C ILE A 242 21.56 30.31 5.08
N LEU A 243 20.35 30.85 5.24
CA LEU A 243 19.45 31.17 4.12
C LEU A 243 19.72 32.55 3.46
N ASP A 244 20.61 33.36 4.03
CA ASP A 244 20.98 34.70 3.52
C ASP A 244 22.26 34.69 2.65
N LYS A 245 22.71 33.50 2.23
CA LYS A 245 23.87 33.32 1.33
C LYS A 245 23.53 32.56 0.04
N ILE A 246 22.25 32.29 -0.22
CA ILE A 246 21.78 31.54 -1.39
C ILE A 246 20.81 32.36 -2.26
N PHE A 247 20.49 33.60 -1.87
CA PHE A 247 19.79 34.56 -2.74
C PHE A 247 20.59 35.85 -2.84
#